data_AF-A0A919AN74-F1
#
_entry.id   AF-A0A919AN74-F1
#
_cell.length_a   1.000
_cell.length_b   1.000
_cell.length_c   1.000
_cell.angle_alpha   90.00
_cell.angle_beta   90.00
_cell.angle_gamma   90.00
#
_symmetry.space_group_name_H-M   'P 1'
#
loop_
_entity.id
_entity.type
_entity.pdbx_description
1 polymer ?
#
loop_
_entity_poly.entity_id
_entity_poly.type
_entity_poly.pdbx_seq_one_letter_code
_entity_poly.pdbx_strand_id
1 'polypeptide(L)'
;MKKLLATAVLALGFAMPSNAAITITEINPSETQTDINYFTWNNFKGDFAAQGVDLFFGGASFDFTMDGTLTFEFVGAESGWNNSFGVTGTSTYQETGGTTGLNLPGLFLGTQNVTVGGGEASAWWFQNDQGAGPVGTGNAQFGVFFDSSNYNATSGAYEVNEVYFAFDDNGANNDDDYDDMVIRATFTSAIPEPATWLMMIMGFGMIGMATRRRRKLALS
;
A
#
# COMPACT_ATOMS: atom_id res chain seq x y z
N MET A 1 -17.03 -53.81 37.36
CA MET A 1 -15.68 -53.37 36.97
C MET A 1 -15.79 -52.18 36.02
N LYS A 2 -15.29 -51.03 36.50
CA LYS A 2 -14.84 -49.79 35.82
C LYS A 2 -15.42 -49.42 34.44
N LYS A 3 -16.29 -48.41 34.44
CA LYS A 3 -16.68 -47.59 33.27
C LYS A 3 -15.50 -46.66 32.92
N LEU A 4 -14.94 -46.77 31.72
CA LEU A 4 -13.95 -45.83 31.20
C LEU A 4 -14.68 -44.74 30.41
N LEU A 5 -14.88 -43.57 31.04
CA LEU A 5 -15.21 -42.32 30.33
C LEU A 5 -13.91 -41.78 29.72
N ALA A 6 -13.83 -41.70 28.39
CA ALA A 6 -12.78 -40.98 27.70
C ALA A 6 -13.30 -39.58 27.34
N THR A 7 -12.89 -38.58 28.11
CA THR A 7 -13.12 -37.16 27.82
C THR A 7 -12.06 -36.71 26.80
N ALA A 8 -12.46 -36.49 25.55
CA ALA A 8 -11.60 -35.86 24.54
C ALA A 8 -11.82 -34.35 24.56
N VAL A 9 -10.84 -33.61 25.08
CA VAL A 9 -10.76 -32.15 24.96
C VAL A 9 -10.31 -31.83 23.54
N LEU A 10 -11.21 -31.28 22.73
CA LEU A 10 -10.89 -30.78 21.39
C LEU A 10 -10.40 -29.33 21.54
N ALA A 11 -9.09 -29.11 21.44
CA ALA A 11 -8.52 -27.78 21.34
C ALA A 11 -8.86 -27.21 19.94
N LEU A 12 -9.85 -26.33 19.87
CA LEU A 12 -10.13 -25.53 18.68
C LEU A 12 -9.08 -24.42 18.60
N GLY A 13 -7.99 -24.69 17.88
CA GLY A 13 -7.08 -23.63 17.45
C GLY A 13 -7.81 -22.77 16.43
N PHE A 14 -8.21 -21.56 16.84
CA PHE A 14 -8.68 -20.55 15.90
C PHE A 14 -7.49 -20.17 15.01
N ALA A 15 -7.55 -20.54 13.73
CA ALA A 15 -6.66 -19.97 12.72
C ALA A 15 -7.02 -18.49 12.61
N MET A 16 -6.24 -17.63 13.26
CA MET A 16 -6.35 -16.20 13.04
C MET A 16 -5.77 -15.92 11.65
N PRO A 17 -6.46 -15.13 10.79
CA PRO A 17 -5.85 -14.66 9.57
C PRO A 17 -4.61 -13.83 9.94
N SER A 18 -3.45 -14.30 9.51
CA SER A 18 -2.24 -13.49 9.46
C SER A 18 -2.40 -12.57 8.25
N ASN A 19 -2.83 -11.32 8.47
CA ASN A 19 -2.66 -10.28 7.45
C ASN A 19 -1.15 -10.07 7.31
N ALA A 20 -0.58 -10.47 6.17
CA ALA A 20 0.80 -10.14 5.86
C ALA A 20 0.85 -8.63 5.60
N ALA A 21 1.54 -7.89 6.48
CA ALA A 21 1.93 -6.52 6.18
C ALA A 21 2.95 -6.56 5.03
N ILE A 22 2.83 -5.58 4.13
CA ILE A 22 3.78 -5.38 3.04
C ILE A 22 5.15 -5.06 3.62
N THR A 23 6.19 -5.45 2.89
CA THR A 23 7.54 -4.89 3.08
C THR A 23 7.90 -4.15 1.80
N ILE A 24 7.85 -2.81 1.80
CA ILE A 24 8.59 -2.02 0.80
C ILE A 24 10.06 -2.15 1.21
N THR A 25 10.75 -3.08 0.56
CA THR A 25 12.02 -3.60 1.12
C THR A 25 13.21 -2.69 0.85
N GLU A 26 13.11 -1.87 -0.19
CA GLU A 26 14.18 -0.93 -0.53
C GLU A 26 13.54 0.30 -1.13
N ILE A 27 13.50 1.37 -0.34
CA ILE A 27 13.32 2.70 -0.90
C ILE A 27 14.71 3.13 -1.33
N ASN A 28 14.92 3.19 -2.64
CA ASN A 28 16.17 3.66 -3.23
C ASN A 28 15.97 5.12 -3.65
N PRO A 29 16.22 6.10 -2.79
CA PRO A 29 16.05 7.49 -3.16
C PRO A 29 17.22 7.96 -4.02
N SER A 30 16.94 8.82 -5.00
CA SER A 30 17.99 9.60 -5.66
C SER A 30 18.41 10.81 -4.83
N GLU A 31 17.60 11.17 -3.82
CA GLU A 31 17.82 12.25 -2.87
C GLU A 31 18.06 11.75 -1.45
N THR A 32 18.46 12.63 -0.53
CA THR A 32 18.69 12.22 0.86
C THR A 32 17.35 12.07 1.58
N GLN A 33 17.21 11.02 2.39
CA GLN A 33 16.10 10.88 3.34
C GLN A 33 16.01 12.14 4.21
N THR A 34 14.83 12.77 4.24
CA THR A 34 14.60 13.95 5.05
C THR A 34 13.36 13.77 5.93
N ASP A 35 13.42 14.38 7.11
CA ASP A 35 12.24 14.60 7.93
C ASP A 35 11.30 15.53 7.16
N ILE A 36 9.99 15.28 7.19
CA ILE A 36 9.00 16.14 6.53
C ILE A 36 9.09 17.61 7.00
N ASN A 37 9.62 17.83 8.20
CA ASN A 37 9.90 19.16 8.73
C ASN A 37 10.98 19.93 7.96
N TYR A 38 11.76 19.27 7.11
CA TYR A 38 12.77 19.87 6.25
C TYR A 38 12.15 20.81 5.20
N PHE A 39 10.97 20.46 4.69
CA PHE A 39 10.25 21.28 3.72
C PHE A 39 9.47 22.37 4.45
N THR A 40 10.09 23.54 4.60
CA THR A 40 9.48 24.66 5.32
C THR A 40 8.28 25.26 4.59
N TRP A 41 8.15 24.98 3.29
CA TRP A 41 7.10 25.47 2.40
C TRP A 41 6.06 24.43 2.07
N ASN A 42 6.25 23.16 2.49
CA ASN A 42 5.24 22.14 2.28
C ASN A 42 4.00 22.43 3.12
N ASN A 43 2.89 22.71 2.44
CA ASN A 43 1.66 23.14 3.08
C ASN A 43 0.85 21.97 3.66
N PHE A 44 1.16 20.74 3.26
CA PHE A 44 0.55 19.52 3.79
C PHE A 44 1.24 18.96 5.01
N LYS A 45 2.38 19.52 5.44
CA LYS A 45 3.14 19.06 6.61
C LYS A 45 2.28 18.85 7.86
N GLY A 46 1.36 19.78 8.15
CA GLY A 46 0.45 19.67 9.30
C GLY A 46 -0.54 18.51 9.16
N ASP A 47 -1.04 18.30 7.95
CA ASP A 47 -1.98 17.23 7.63
C ASP A 47 -1.29 15.86 7.66
N PHE A 48 -0.09 15.75 7.10
CA PHE A 48 0.75 14.55 7.17
C PHE A 48 1.09 14.18 8.61
N ALA A 49 1.49 15.15 9.44
CA ALA A 49 1.74 14.91 10.86
C ALA A 49 0.48 14.38 11.58
N ALA A 50 -0.71 14.83 11.19
CA ALA A 50 -1.97 14.30 11.73
C ALA A 50 -2.26 12.85 11.30
N GLN A 51 -1.68 12.39 10.18
CA GLN A 51 -1.72 11.00 9.73
C GLN A 51 -0.55 10.15 10.27
N GLY A 52 0.35 10.72 11.07
CA GLY A 52 1.56 10.05 11.54
C GLY A 52 2.65 9.92 10.48
N VAL A 53 2.52 10.63 9.35
CA VAL A 53 3.50 10.69 8.27
C VAL A 53 4.55 11.74 8.61
N ASP A 54 5.80 11.32 8.72
CA ASP A 54 6.91 12.15 9.20
C ASP A 54 8.20 12.04 8.36
N LEU A 55 8.19 11.18 7.33
CA LEU A 55 9.38 10.87 6.55
C LEU A 55 9.17 11.06 5.06
N PHE A 56 10.21 11.55 4.37
CA PHE A 56 10.22 11.80 2.94
C PHE A 56 11.43 11.18 2.23
N PHE A 57 11.22 10.75 0.98
CA PHE A 57 12.25 10.34 0.04
C PHE A 57 11.99 10.88 -1.37
N GLY A 58 12.91 11.72 -1.88
CA GLY A 58 12.91 12.22 -3.25
C GLY A 58 13.58 11.25 -4.22
N GLY A 59 13.04 11.15 -5.43
CA GLY A 59 13.38 10.16 -6.44
C GLY A 59 13.30 8.72 -5.96
N ALA A 60 12.28 8.40 -5.16
CA ALA A 60 12.11 7.07 -4.61
C ALA A 60 11.74 6.03 -5.69
N SER A 61 12.38 4.87 -5.65
CA SER A 61 11.83 3.64 -6.23
C SER A 61 11.56 2.62 -5.12
N PHE A 62 10.70 1.65 -5.42
CA PHE A 62 10.31 0.61 -4.47
C PHE A 62 10.16 -0.73 -5.18
N ASP A 63 10.33 -1.79 -4.41
CA ASP A 63 10.04 -3.16 -4.81
C ASP A 63 8.94 -3.74 -3.91
N PHE A 64 8.03 -4.51 -4.52
CA PHE A 64 7.02 -5.26 -3.78
C PHE A 64 7.51 -6.65 -3.40
N THR A 65 7.25 -7.05 -2.15
CA THR A 65 7.55 -8.40 -1.64
C THR A 65 6.43 -9.41 -1.82
N MET A 66 5.24 -8.96 -2.21
CA MET A 66 4.12 -9.83 -2.52
C MET A 66 3.26 -9.29 -3.66
N ASP A 67 2.55 -10.18 -4.34
CA ASP A 67 1.57 -9.79 -5.35
C ASP A 67 0.37 -9.11 -4.68
N GLY A 68 -0.23 -8.15 -5.37
CA GLY A 68 -1.38 -7.42 -4.85
C GLY A 68 -1.92 -6.38 -5.81
N THR A 69 -2.71 -5.48 -5.25
CA THR A 69 -3.35 -4.38 -5.97
C THR A 69 -3.10 -3.08 -5.24
N LEU A 70 -2.54 -2.09 -5.92
CA LEU A 70 -2.52 -0.71 -5.50
C LEU A 70 -3.83 -0.04 -5.85
N THR A 71 -4.35 0.74 -4.92
CA THR A 71 -5.47 1.67 -5.09
C THR A 71 -4.92 3.08 -5.00
N PHE A 72 -5.22 3.92 -5.99
CA PHE A 72 -4.77 5.30 -6.04
C PHE A 72 -5.92 6.25 -5.77
N GLU A 73 -5.67 7.23 -4.89
CA GLU A 73 -6.60 8.28 -4.55
C GLU A 73 -5.89 9.64 -4.59
N PHE A 74 -6.46 10.62 -5.29
CA PHE A 74 -6.02 12.00 -5.18
C PHE A 74 -6.42 12.57 -3.83
N VAL A 75 -5.46 13.12 -3.09
CA VAL A 75 -5.72 13.66 -1.74
C VAL A 75 -5.49 15.17 -1.65
N GLY A 76 -4.60 15.76 -2.45
CA GLY A 76 -4.34 17.19 -2.42
C GLY A 76 -3.34 17.62 -3.49
N ALA A 77 -3.21 18.93 -3.67
CA ALA A 77 -2.30 19.58 -4.61
C ALA A 77 -2.10 21.04 -4.21
N GLU A 78 -0.89 21.57 -4.38
CA GLU A 78 -0.55 22.99 -4.28
C GLU A 78 0.16 23.50 -5.54
N SER A 79 -0.29 23.06 -6.69
CA SER A 79 0.40 23.36 -7.93
C SER A 79 0.17 24.78 -8.44
N GLY A 80 1.21 25.36 -9.05
CA GLY A 80 1.07 26.54 -9.89
C GLY A 80 0.54 26.22 -11.30
N TRP A 81 0.64 24.97 -11.72
CA TRP A 81 0.30 24.46 -13.05
C TRP A 81 -0.77 23.36 -12.98
N ASN A 82 -1.26 22.88 -14.13
CA ASN A 82 -2.18 21.74 -14.13
C ASN A 82 -1.38 20.44 -14.15
N ASN A 83 -1.49 19.66 -13.09
CA ASN A 83 -0.85 18.37 -12.95
C ASN A 83 -1.80 17.23 -13.26
N SER A 84 -1.22 16.15 -13.74
CA SER A 84 -1.92 14.95 -14.17
C SER A 84 -1.29 13.74 -13.53
N PHE A 85 -2.14 12.84 -13.05
CA PHE A 85 -1.76 11.51 -12.61
C PHE A 85 -2.44 10.48 -13.50
N GLY A 86 -1.65 9.54 -14.01
CA GLY A 86 -2.14 8.45 -14.83
C GLY A 86 -1.74 7.09 -14.27
N VAL A 87 -2.65 6.13 -14.42
CA VAL A 87 -2.37 4.71 -14.21
C VAL A 87 -2.52 4.01 -15.56
N THR A 88 -1.55 3.21 -15.95
CA THR A 88 -1.54 2.54 -17.25
C THR A 88 -2.79 1.69 -17.42
N GLY A 89 -3.52 1.92 -18.52
CA GLY A 89 -4.79 1.23 -18.79
C GLY A 89 -6.03 1.83 -18.10
N THR A 90 -5.88 2.93 -17.37
CA THR A 90 -6.97 3.70 -16.75
C THR A 90 -7.03 5.13 -17.32
N SER A 91 -8.12 5.85 -17.07
CA SER A 91 -8.22 7.28 -17.36
C SER A 91 -7.20 8.09 -16.55
N THR A 92 -6.63 9.11 -17.18
CA THR A 92 -5.82 10.13 -16.50
C THR A 92 -6.72 11.07 -15.71
N TYR A 93 -6.30 11.39 -14.48
CA TYR A 93 -6.86 12.47 -13.69
C TYR A 93 -6.01 13.72 -13.87
N GLN A 94 -6.65 14.86 -14.09
CA GLN A 94 -6.00 16.17 -14.14
C GLN A 94 -6.58 17.03 -13.03
N GLU A 95 -5.70 17.55 -12.17
CA GLU A 95 -6.06 18.64 -11.27
C GLU A 95 -5.92 19.98 -12.03
N THR A 96 -6.69 20.98 -11.62
CA THR A 96 -6.64 22.32 -12.22
C THR A 96 -6.02 23.23 -11.19
N GLY A 97 -4.82 23.74 -11.49
CA GLY A 97 -3.87 24.23 -10.50
C GLY A 97 -4.42 25.15 -9.41
N GLY A 98 -3.68 25.19 -8.31
CA GLY A 98 -3.99 25.92 -7.10
C GLY A 98 -4.04 25.01 -5.88
N THR A 99 -4.29 25.60 -4.72
CA THR A 99 -4.24 24.86 -3.46
C THR A 99 -5.54 24.12 -3.16
N THR A 100 -5.42 22.81 -3.03
CA THR A 100 -6.42 21.91 -2.45
C THR A 100 -5.78 21.23 -1.23
N GLY A 101 -6.36 21.46 -0.05
CA GLY A 101 -5.87 20.83 1.19
C GLY A 101 -5.90 19.30 1.11
N LEU A 102 -5.16 18.63 2.00
CA LEU A 102 -5.12 17.17 2.05
C LEU A 102 -6.47 16.61 2.55
N ASN A 103 -7.22 15.96 1.67
CA ASN A 103 -8.56 15.43 1.90
C ASN A 103 -8.54 13.90 2.00
N LEU A 104 -9.02 13.38 3.14
CA LEU A 104 -9.18 11.94 3.37
C LEU A 104 -10.63 11.61 3.76
N PRO A 105 -11.28 10.61 3.13
CA PRO A 105 -10.78 9.82 2.00
C PRO A 105 -10.62 10.66 0.73
N GLY A 106 -9.68 10.27 -0.13
CA GLY A 106 -9.39 10.97 -1.38
C GLY A 106 -10.35 10.62 -2.53
N LEU A 107 -10.11 11.21 -3.69
CA LEU A 107 -10.81 10.89 -4.94
C LEU A 107 -10.17 9.65 -5.60
N PHE A 108 -10.91 8.56 -5.72
CA PHE A 108 -10.45 7.34 -6.38
C PHE A 108 -10.07 7.59 -7.86
N LEU A 109 -8.85 7.19 -8.23
CA LEU A 109 -8.29 7.39 -9.57
C LEU A 109 -8.15 6.08 -10.36
N GLY A 110 -7.98 4.96 -9.66
CA GLY A 110 -7.80 3.67 -10.31
C GLY A 110 -7.09 2.65 -9.44
N THR A 111 -6.87 1.48 -10.03
CA THR A 111 -6.13 0.39 -9.40
C THR A 111 -5.09 -0.18 -10.35
N GLN A 112 -3.97 -0.64 -9.80
CA GLN A 112 -2.93 -1.33 -10.53
C GLN A 112 -2.57 -2.64 -9.84
N ASN A 113 -2.53 -3.74 -10.61
CA ASN A 113 -1.96 -4.98 -10.11
C ASN A 113 -0.45 -4.88 -10.09
N VAL A 114 0.15 -5.33 -9.01
CA VAL A 114 1.59 -5.36 -8.82
C VAL A 114 2.02 -6.78 -8.51
N THR A 115 3.17 -7.16 -9.04
CA THR A 115 3.74 -8.50 -8.88
C THR A 115 5.16 -8.38 -8.36
N VAL A 116 5.58 -9.34 -7.54
CA VAL A 116 6.95 -9.37 -7.01
C VAL A 116 7.97 -9.34 -8.13
N GLY A 117 8.90 -8.37 -8.09
CA GLY A 117 9.95 -8.21 -9.10
C GLY A 117 9.44 -7.78 -10.49
N GLY A 118 8.19 -7.32 -10.61
CA GLY A 118 7.59 -6.86 -11.86
C GLY A 118 8.11 -5.51 -12.35
N GLY A 119 8.73 -4.72 -11.45
CA GLY A 119 9.24 -3.38 -11.72
C GLY A 119 8.13 -2.33 -11.86
N GLU A 120 8.47 -1.08 -11.53
CA GLU A 120 7.48 -0.01 -11.30
C GLU A 120 7.40 1.07 -12.38
N ALA A 121 8.42 1.14 -13.25
CA ALA A 121 8.75 2.34 -14.04
C ALA A 121 7.75 2.72 -15.14
N SER A 122 6.61 2.03 -15.29
CA SER A 122 5.61 2.34 -16.32
C SER A 122 4.16 2.13 -15.91
N ALA A 123 3.90 1.81 -14.64
CA ALA A 123 2.56 1.43 -14.20
C ALA A 123 1.70 2.65 -13.81
N TRP A 124 2.32 3.72 -13.33
CA TRP A 124 1.73 5.02 -13.07
C TRP A 124 2.71 6.14 -13.41
N TRP A 125 2.20 7.35 -13.52
CA TRP A 125 3.01 8.52 -13.84
C TRP A 125 2.35 9.83 -13.38
N PHE A 126 3.18 10.84 -13.19
CA PHE A 126 2.83 12.23 -13.03
C PHE A 126 3.27 13.03 -14.25
N GLN A 127 2.59 14.13 -14.54
CA GLN A 127 2.95 15.06 -15.62
C GLN A 127 2.35 16.43 -15.36
N ASN A 128 3.04 17.50 -15.74
CA ASN A 128 2.50 18.85 -15.80
C ASN A 128 2.15 19.27 -17.25
N ASP A 129 1.32 20.32 -17.37
CA ASP A 129 0.91 20.86 -18.67
C ASP A 129 1.95 21.76 -19.36
N GLN A 130 3.13 21.98 -18.76
CA GLN A 130 4.22 22.78 -19.31
C GLN A 130 5.19 22.00 -20.21
N GLY A 131 4.88 20.74 -20.49
CA GLY A 131 5.61 19.94 -21.48
C GLY A 131 6.75 19.11 -20.91
N ALA A 132 6.82 18.93 -19.58
CA ALA A 132 7.57 17.83 -19.01
C ALA A 132 6.99 16.49 -19.51
N GLY A 133 7.86 15.52 -19.80
CA GLY A 133 7.42 14.16 -20.09
C GLY A 133 6.86 13.49 -18.83
N PRO A 134 6.08 12.40 -18.95
CA PRO A 134 5.61 11.67 -17.78
C PRO A 134 6.77 11.19 -16.92
N VAL A 135 6.67 11.39 -15.61
CA VAL A 135 7.63 10.93 -14.60
C VAL A 135 6.99 9.90 -13.69
N GLY A 136 7.81 9.04 -13.11
CA GLY A 136 7.36 8.00 -12.18
C GLY A 136 8.45 7.69 -11.17
N THR A 137 8.40 6.49 -10.59
CA THR A 137 9.37 6.04 -9.60
C THR A 137 10.81 6.19 -10.09
N GLY A 138 11.70 6.61 -9.18
CA GLY A 138 13.12 6.84 -9.45
C GLY A 138 13.45 8.14 -10.21
N ASN A 139 12.46 8.93 -10.62
CA ASN A 139 12.69 10.27 -11.17
C ASN A 139 12.81 11.29 -10.03
N ALA A 140 13.71 12.26 -10.14
CA ALA A 140 13.88 13.32 -9.14
C ALA A 140 12.55 13.97 -8.73
N GLN A 141 11.66 14.28 -9.69
CA GLN A 141 10.36 14.90 -9.45
C GLN A 141 9.33 14.03 -8.71
N PHE A 142 9.65 12.76 -8.48
CA PHE A 142 8.80 11.83 -7.76
C PHE A 142 9.31 11.60 -6.34
N GLY A 143 8.49 11.95 -5.35
CA GLY A 143 8.75 11.72 -3.95
C GLY A 143 7.77 10.74 -3.31
N VAL A 144 8.10 10.26 -2.12
CA VAL A 144 7.17 9.54 -1.25
C VAL A 144 7.20 10.06 0.17
N PHE A 145 6.02 10.23 0.78
CA PHE A 145 5.87 10.43 2.22
C PHE A 145 5.26 9.20 2.87
N PHE A 146 5.75 8.83 4.05
CA PHE A 146 5.18 7.76 4.88
C PHE A 146 5.62 7.87 6.35
N ASP A 147 5.10 6.98 7.19
CA ASP A 147 5.34 6.93 8.64
C ASP A 147 6.62 6.15 8.98
N SER A 148 7.59 6.82 9.60
CA SER A 148 8.90 6.28 10.00
C SER A 148 8.80 5.15 11.03
N SER A 149 7.69 5.07 11.79
CA SER A 149 7.46 4.00 12.77
C SER A 149 7.34 2.61 12.14
N ASN A 150 7.14 2.55 10.83
CA ASN A 150 7.11 1.32 10.04
C ASN A 150 8.51 0.80 9.67
N TYR A 151 9.58 1.45 10.13
CA TYR A 151 10.94 0.96 9.95
C TYR A 151 11.21 -0.31 10.77
N ASN A 152 11.49 -1.40 10.08
CA ASN A 152 11.93 -2.64 10.70
C ASN A 152 13.46 -2.72 10.69
N ALA A 153 14.08 -2.39 11.83
CA ALA A 153 15.54 -2.45 11.98
C ALA A 153 16.15 -3.85 11.81
N THR A 154 15.35 -4.92 11.87
CA THR A 154 15.83 -6.30 11.69
C THR A 154 15.98 -6.66 10.22
N SER A 155 15.05 -6.20 9.38
CA SER A 155 15.10 -6.40 7.92
C SER A 155 15.79 -5.25 7.19
N GLY A 156 15.93 -4.08 7.83
CA GLY A 156 16.43 -2.86 7.21
C GLY A 156 15.42 -2.22 6.24
N ALA A 157 14.15 -2.57 6.36
CA ALA A 157 13.09 -2.22 5.41
C ALA A 157 11.92 -1.47 6.05
N TYR A 158 11.08 -0.84 5.23
CA TYR A 158 9.84 -0.20 5.67
C TYR A 158 8.62 -1.08 5.37
N GLU A 159 7.81 -1.36 6.38
CA GLU A 159 6.63 -2.21 6.25
C GLU A 159 5.34 -1.37 6.24
N VAL A 160 4.92 -0.91 5.06
CA VAL A 160 3.81 0.06 4.91
C VAL A 160 2.74 -0.45 3.98
N ASN A 161 1.46 -0.28 4.35
CA ASN A 161 0.31 -0.57 3.47
C ASN A 161 -0.20 0.65 2.71
N GLU A 162 0.26 1.84 3.11
CA GLU A 162 -0.15 3.13 2.59
C GLU A 162 1.10 3.98 2.42
N VAL A 163 1.22 4.63 1.26
CA VAL A 163 2.27 5.60 0.94
C VAL A 163 1.62 6.78 0.24
N TYR A 164 2.13 7.98 0.48
CA TYR A 164 1.72 9.17 -0.25
C TYR A 164 2.76 9.45 -1.32
N PHE A 165 2.39 9.27 -2.57
CA PHE A 165 3.19 9.68 -3.71
C PHE A 165 3.07 11.18 -3.86
N ALA A 166 4.22 11.81 -4.06
CA ALA A 166 4.40 13.24 -4.06
C ALA A 166 5.02 13.64 -5.39
N PHE A 167 4.55 14.71 -5.98
CA PHE A 167 5.06 15.22 -7.24
C PHE A 167 5.54 16.65 -7.04
N ASP A 168 6.74 16.90 -7.55
CA ASP A 168 7.29 18.23 -7.74
C ASP A 168 7.19 18.57 -9.23
N ASP A 169 6.34 19.54 -9.55
CA ASP A 169 6.08 19.94 -10.92
C ASP A 169 7.16 20.86 -11.52
N ASN A 170 8.22 21.17 -10.74
CA ASN A 170 9.32 22.09 -11.07
C ASN A 170 8.80 23.44 -11.61
N GLY A 171 7.73 23.93 -11.00
CA GLY A 171 6.97 25.14 -11.31
C GLY A 171 7.77 26.44 -11.48
N ALA A 172 7.05 27.57 -11.54
CA ALA A 172 7.64 28.89 -11.81
C ALA A 172 8.70 29.36 -10.78
N ASN A 173 8.77 28.73 -9.60
CA ASN A 173 9.88 28.81 -8.67
C ASN A 173 10.16 27.39 -8.17
N ASN A 174 11.39 26.90 -8.34
CA ASN A 174 11.79 25.60 -7.82
C ASN A 174 11.81 25.62 -6.28
N ASP A 175 10.79 25.08 -5.63
CA ASP A 175 10.66 24.99 -4.17
C ASP A 175 10.96 23.59 -3.60
N ASP A 176 11.02 22.57 -4.45
CA ASP A 176 11.43 21.20 -4.13
C ASP A 176 10.68 20.63 -2.90
N ASP A 177 9.42 21.00 -2.66
CA ASP A 177 8.63 20.60 -1.49
C ASP A 177 7.58 19.50 -1.76
N TYR A 178 7.45 19.11 -3.04
CA TYR A 178 6.71 17.95 -3.52
C TYR A 178 5.23 17.93 -3.12
N ASP A 179 4.61 19.09 -2.95
CA ASP A 179 3.20 19.22 -2.63
C ASP A 179 2.32 19.65 -3.83
N ASP A 180 2.90 19.80 -5.02
CA ASP A 180 2.16 20.14 -6.24
C ASP A 180 1.08 19.12 -6.60
N MET A 181 1.30 17.83 -6.32
CA MET A 181 0.26 16.81 -6.42
C MET A 181 0.57 15.63 -5.50
N VAL A 182 -0.39 15.27 -4.66
CA VAL A 182 -0.28 14.16 -3.72
C VAL A 182 -1.33 13.09 -4.00
N ILE A 183 -0.84 11.87 -4.20
CA ILE A 183 -1.65 10.66 -4.42
C ILE A 183 -1.42 9.69 -3.27
N ARG A 184 -2.48 9.27 -2.62
CA ARG A 184 -2.42 8.15 -1.69
C ARG A 184 -2.46 6.84 -2.45
N ALA A 185 -1.46 6.01 -2.25
CA ALA A 185 -1.35 4.68 -2.79
C ALA A 185 -1.53 3.66 -1.66
N THR A 186 -2.64 2.94 -1.67
CA THR A 186 -2.97 1.91 -0.68
C THR A 186 -2.89 0.55 -1.33
N PHE A 187 -2.04 -0.31 -0.79
CA PHE A 187 -1.89 -1.67 -1.32
C PHE A 187 -2.78 -2.65 -0.55
N THR A 188 -3.36 -3.58 -1.32
CA THR A 188 -4.08 -4.73 -0.80
C THR A 188 -3.43 -5.99 -1.35
N SER A 189 -2.93 -6.85 -0.47
CA SER A 189 -2.32 -8.12 -0.85
C SER A 189 -3.29 -9.02 -1.60
N ALA A 190 -2.83 -9.67 -2.66
CA ALA A 190 -3.52 -10.80 -3.24
C ALA A 190 -3.38 -11.98 -2.28
N ILE A 191 -4.24 -12.05 -1.26
CA ILE A 191 -4.25 -13.17 -0.33
C ILE A 191 -4.42 -14.44 -1.16
N PRO A 192 -3.51 -15.42 -1.06
CA PRO A 192 -3.72 -16.69 -1.69
C PRO A 192 -4.95 -17.35 -1.05
N GLU A 193 -6.07 -17.29 -1.75
CA GLU A 193 -7.22 -18.11 -1.45
C GLU A 193 -7.00 -19.65 -1.56
N PRO A 194 -5.88 -20.27 -1.99
CA PRO A 194 -5.79 -21.74 -1.99
C PRO A 194 -5.90 -22.39 -0.59
N ALA A 195 -5.42 -21.72 0.46
CA ALA A 195 -5.37 -22.31 1.79
C ALA A 195 -6.75 -22.30 2.51
N THR A 196 -7.53 -21.24 2.36
CA THR A 196 -8.86 -21.12 2.99
C THR A 196 -9.81 -22.19 2.47
N TRP A 197 -9.77 -22.42 1.15
CA TRP A 197 -10.60 -23.44 0.51
C TRP A 197 -10.17 -24.84 0.92
N LEU A 198 -8.86 -25.11 0.99
CA LEU A 198 -8.34 -26.37 1.49
C LEU A 198 -8.73 -26.61 2.96
N MET A 199 -8.67 -25.57 3.80
CA MET A 199 -9.07 -25.64 5.21
C MET A 199 -10.58 -25.85 5.37
N MET A 200 -11.42 -25.22 4.54
CA MET A 200 -12.86 -25.50 4.52
C MET A 200 -13.13 -26.95 4.07
N ILE A 201 -12.50 -27.41 3.00
CA ILE A 201 -12.65 -28.79 2.50
C ILE A 201 -12.18 -29.79 3.56
N MET A 202 -11.05 -29.55 4.21
CA MET A 202 -10.56 -30.39 5.30
C MET A 202 -11.51 -30.35 6.50
N GLY A 203 -12.03 -29.18 6.88
CA GLY A 203 -13.02 -29.02 7.94
C GLY A 203 -14.29 -29.83 7.67
N PHE A 204 -14.88 -29.69 6.48
CA PHE A 204 -16.05 -30.46 6.07
C PHE A 204 -15.74 -31.96 5.94
N GLY A 205 -14.56 -32.32 5.42
CA GLY A 205 -14.10 -33.70 5.32
C GLY A 205 -13.99 -34.37 6.69
N MET A 206 -13.44 -33.67 7.69
CA MET A 206 -13.34 -34.15 9.07
C MET A 206 -14.72 -34.31 9.73
N ILE A 207 -15.63 -33.34 9.56
CA ILE A 207 -17.01 -33.42 10.07
C ILE A 207 -17.77 -34.61 9.43
N GLY A 208 -17.63 -34.80 8.12
CA GLY A 208 -18.22 -35.91 7.39
C GLY A 208 -17.68 -37.27 7.83
N MET A 209 -16.37 -37.37 8.08
CA MET A 209 -15.74 -38.58 8.60
C MET A 209 -16.22 -38.92 10.03
N ALA A 210 -16.33 -37.90 10.90
CA ALA A 210 -16.79 -38.06 12.28
C ALA A 210 -18.26 -38.53 12.34
N THR A 211 -19.13 -37.96 11.51
CA THR A 211 -20.55 -38.39 11.41
C THR A 211 -20.68 -39.82 10.86
N ARG A 212 -19.89 -40.20 9.85
CA ARG A 212 -19.87 -41.58 9.32
C ARG A 212 -19.43 -42.59 10.36
N ARG A 213 -18.44 -42.26 11.21
CA ARG A 213 -17.95 -43.15 12.29
C ARG A 213 -19.01 -43.36 13.38
N ARG A 214 -19.78 -42.31 13.75
CA ARG A 214 -20.87 -42.42 14.74
C ARG A 214 -22.00 -43.34 14.27
N ARG A 215 -22.37 -43.30 12.99
CA ARG A 215 -23.40 -44.19 12.43
C ARG A 215 -23.02 -45.67 12.49
N LYS A 216 -21.75 -46.02 12.24
CA LYS A 216 -21.28 -47.41 12.33
C LYS A 216 -21.32 -47.96 13.77
N LEU A 217 -21.01 -47.12 14.76
CA LEU A 217 -21.04 -47.50 16.18
C LEU A 217 -22.46 -47.63 16.75
N ALA A 218 -23.46 -46.97 16.15
CA ALA A 218 -24.85 -47.06 16.59
C ALA A 218 -25.61 -48.26 15.99
N LEU A 219 -25.04 -48.93 14.97
CA LEU A 219 -25.62 -50.08 14.28
C LEU A 219 -24.96 -51.42 14.69
N SER A 220 -24.04 -51.38 15.66
CA SER A 220 -23.34 -52.54 16.25
C SER A 220 -23.78 -52.73 17.70
#